data_AF-A0A533YSL4-F1
#
_entry.id   AF-A0A533YSL4-F1
#
_cell.length_a   1.000
_cell.length_b   1.000
_cell.length_c   1.000
_cell.angle_alpha   90.00
_cell.angle_beta   90.00
_cell.angle_gamma   90.00
#
_symmetry.space_group_name_H-M   'P 1'
#
loop_
_entity.id
_entity.type
_entity.pdbx_description
1 polymer ?
#
loop_
_entity_poly.entity_id
_entity_poly.type
_entity_poly.pdbx_seq_one_letter_code
_entity_poly.pdbx_strand_id
1 'polypeptide(L)'
;VGGYVRDSLLGRSGKDLDIVVVGDGIEFARTVAGKLGGRQVVVYEKFGTAMMNFDDRKVEFVSAREESYEPASRKPSVRKATLESDLSRRDFTINAMAVGI
;
A
#
# COMPACT_ATOMS: atom_id res chain seq x y z
N VAL A 1 -6.21 -1.20 2.22
CA VAL A 1 -5.82 -1.44 3.63
C VAL A 1 -5.87 -0.12 4.40
N GLY A 2 -5.60 -0.10 5.71
CA GLY A 2 -5.29 1.15 6.41
C GLY A 2 -6.48 2.08 6.65
N GLY A 3 -6.21 3.38 6.57
CA GLY A 3 -7.18 4.44 6.83
C GLY A 3 -8.42 4.34 5.93
N TYR A 4 -8.24 3.91 4.68
CA TYR A 4 -9.36 3.67 3.76
C TYR A 4 -10.38 2.66 4.32
N VAL A 5 -9.90 1.55 4.91
CA VAL A 5 -10.77 0.51 5.49
C VAL A 5 -11.49 1.05 6.71
N ARG A 6 -10.76 1.73 7.60
CA ARG A 6 -11.33 2.39 8.79
C ARG A 6 -12.42 3.38 8.43
N ASP A 7 -12.15 4.27 7.49
CA ASP A 7 -13.08 5.34 7.11
C ASP A 7 -14.32 4.76 6.41
N SER A 8 -14.14 3.70 5.61
CA SER A 8 -15.25 2.95 5.01
C SER A 8 -16.17 2.32 6.06
N LEU A 9 -15.61 1.73 7.12
CA LEU A 9 -16.39 1.17 8.24
C LEU A 9 -17.13 2.26 9.04
N LEU A 10 -16.63 3.50 9.03
CA LEU A 10 -17.27 4.66 9.65
C LEU A 10 -18.27 5.38 8.72
N GLY A 11 -18.50 4.87 7.51
CA GLY A 11 -19.39 5.50 6.53
C GLY A 11 -18.86 6.82 5.97
N ARG A 12 -17.53 7.04 6.00
CA ARG A 12 -16.86 8.23 5.48
C ARG A 12 -16.24 7.92 4.11
N SER A 13 -16.28 8.89 3.19
CA SER A 13 -15.60 8.75 1.89
C SER A 13 -14.13 9.14 2.00
N GLY A 14 -13.24 8.16 1.84
CA GLY A 14 -11.81 8.38 1.63
C GLY A 14 -11.49 8.59 0.15
N LYS A 15 -10.63 9.57 -0.16
CA LYS A 15 -10.17 9.84 -1.53
C LYS A 15 -8.90 9.09 -1.92
N ASP A 16 -8.16 8.62 -0.92
CA ASP A 16 -6.89 7.90 -1.09
C ASP A 16 -7.14 6.40 -0.86
N LEU A 17 -6.89 5.60 -1.90
CA LEU A 17 -7.06 4.15 -1.88
C LEU A 17 -5.68 3.48 -1.80
N ASP A 18 -5.42 2.85 -0.65
CA ASP A 18 -4.17 2.10 -0.43
C ASP A 18 -4.34 0.62 -0.75
N ILE A 19 -3.64 0.15 -1.78
CA ILE A 19 -3.57 -1.26 -2.19
C ILE A 19 -2.21 -1.82 -1.76
N VAL A 20 -2.24 -2.79 -0.85
CA VAL A 20 -1.05 -3.59 -0.53
C VAL A 20 -1.04 -4.83 -1.42
N VAL A 21 0.11 -5.10 -2.03
CA VAL A 21 0.35 -6.24 -2.91
C VAL A 21 1.37 -7.16 -2.25
N VAL A 22 1.00 -8.42 -2.03
CA VAL A 22 1.98 -9.46 -1.66
C VAL A 22 2.80 -9.80 -2.91
N GLY A 23 3.99 -9.25 -3.01
CA GLY A 23 4.82 -9.32 -4.22
C GLY A 23 5.34 -7.95 -4.65
N ASP A 24 5.47 -7.75 -5.96
CA ASP A 24 5.94 -6.48 -6.54
C ASP A 24 4.74 -5.56 -6.82
N GLY A 25 4.55 -4.55 -5.96
CA GLY A 25 3.49 -3.55 -6.10
C GLY A 25 3.66 -2.63 -7.31
N ILE A 26 4.89 -2.40 -7.77
CA ILE A 26 5.18 -1.52 -8.92
C ILE A 26 4.79 -2.25 -10.21
N GLU A 27 5.20 -3.51 -10.35
CA GLU A 27 4.81 -4.35 -11.48
C GLU A 27 3.29 -4.54 -11.54
N PHE A 28 2.66 -4.78 -10.39
CA PHE A 28 1.22 -4.86 -10.29
C PHE A 28 0.53 -3.56 -10.72
N ALA A 29 1.01 -2.40 -10.25
CA ALA A 29 0.48 -1.10 -10.65
C ALA A 29 0.57 -0.88 -12.17
N ARG A 30 1.69 -1.23 -12.80
CA ARG A 30 1.86 -1.16 -14.27
C ARG A 30 0.88 -2.06 -15.00
N THR A 31 0.66 -3.28 -14.49
CA THR A 31 -0.29 -4.24 -15.06
C THR A 31 -1.72 -3.72 -14.98
N VAL A 32 -2.12 -3.19 -13.83
CA VAL A 32 -3.44 -2.59 -13.63
C VAL A 32 -3.63 -1.39 -14.56
N ALA A 33 -2.65 -0.49 -14.62
CA ALA A 33 -2.72 0.68 -15.48
C ALA A 33 -2.85 0.33 -16.97
N GLY A 34 -2.15 -0.71 -17.44
CA GLY A 34 -2.29 -1.23 -18.80
C GLY A 34 -3.69 -1.77 -19.09
N LYS A 35 -4.27 -2.55 -18.17
CA LYS A 35 -5.65 -3.05 -18.29
C LYS A 35 -6.71 -1.94 -18.24
N LEU A 36 -6.38 -0.84 -17.58
CA LEU A 36 -7.25 0.33 -17.44
C LEU A 36 -6.97 1.40 -18.52
N GLY A 37 -6.66 0.98 -19.75
CA GLY A 37 -6.51 1.92 -20.88
C GLY A 37 -5.21 2.71 -20.89
N GLY A 38 -4.13 2.17 -20.30
CA GLY A 38 -2.80 2.76 -20.38
C GLY A 38 -2.63 4.00 -19.50
N ARG A 39 -3.22 4.00 -18.30
CA ARG A 39 -3.09 5.10 -17.34
C ARG A 39 -1.62 5.34 -16.93
N GLN A 40 -1.29 6.57 -16.57
CA GLN A 40 0.06 6.91 -16.12
C GLN A 40 0.30 6.38 -14.70
N VAL A 41 1.44 5.71 -14.51
CA VAL A 41 1.92 5.27 -13.19
C VAL A 41 3.14 6.10 -12.81
N VAL A 42 3.10 6.69 -11.63
CA VAL A 42 4.24 7.38 -11.02
C VAL A 42 4.90 6.40 -10.04
N VAL A 43 6.18 6.13 -10.22
CA VAL A 43 6.92 5.18 -9.37
C VAL A 43 7.80 5.95 -8.39
N TYR A 44 7.74 5.55 -7.12
CA TYR A 44 8.58 6.07 -6.05
C TYR A 44 9.53 4.97 -5.54
N GLU A 45 10.62 4.76 -6.28
CA GLU A 45 11.56 3.63 -6.05
C GLU A 45 12.11 3.60 -4.63
N LYS A 46 12.42 4.76 -4.03
CA LYS A 46 12.94 4.87 -2.66
C LYS A 46 12.00 4.27 -1.61
N PHE A 47 10.70 4.26 -1.88
CA PHE A 47 9.67 3.79 -0.95
C PHE A 47 9.08 2.45 -1.38
N GLY A 48 9.45 1.93 -2.57
CA GLY A 48 8.89 0.70 -3.12
C GLY A 48 7.39 0.82 -3.43
N THR A 49 6.92 2.03 -3.75
CA THR A 49 5.51 2.32 -4.04
C THR A 49 5.32 2.83 -5.46
N ALA A 50 4.10 2.68 -5.95
CA ALA A 50 3.65 3.24 -7.21
C ALA A 50 2.30 3.92 -6.99
N MET A 51 2.03 5.00 -7.70
CA MET A 51 0.78 5.73 -7.62
C MET A 51 0.18 5.88 -9.01
N MET A 52 -1.14 5.79 -9.09
CA MET A 52 -1.92 6.00 -10.30
C MET A 52 -3.14 6.83 -9.95
N ASN A 53 -3.46 7.79 -10.81
CA ASN A 53 -4.76 8.46 -10.75
C ASN A 53 -5.80 7.63 -11.49
N PHE A 54 -6.90 7.32 -10.82
CA PHE A 54 -8.07 6.66 -11.40
C PHE A 54 -9.31 7.47 -11.08
N ASP A 55 -9.88 8.08 -12.12
CA ASP A 55 -10.98 9.04 -12.02
C ASP A 55 -10.63 10.20 -11.08
N ASP A 56 -11.42 10.45 -10.04
CA ASP A 56 -11.17 11.48 -9.02
C ASP A 56 -10.39 10.97 -7.80
N ARG A 57 -9.79 9.77 -7.90
CA ARG A 57 -9.12 9.07 -6.80
C ARG A 57 -7.65 8.84 -7.06
N LYS A 58 -6.88 8.89 -5.97
CA LYS A 58 -5.49 8.47 -5.96
C LYS A 58 -5.43 7.03 -5.49
N VAL A 59 -4.84 6.17 -6.30
CA VAL A 59 -4.61 4.76 -5.97
C VAL A 59 -3.12 4.58 -5.74
N GLU A 60 -2.75 4.27 -4.51
CA GLU A 60 -1.39 3.93 -4.14
C GLU A 60 -1.23 2.41 -4.05
N PHE A 61 -0.19 1.90 -4.69
CA PHE A 61 0.21 0.50 -4.68
C PHE A 61 1.49 0.38 -3.88
N VAL A 62 1.44 -0.45 -2.84
CA VAL A 62 2.54 -0.67 -1.90
C VAL A 62 2.87 -2.15 -1.90
N SER A 63 4.15 -2.49 -2.04
CA SER A 63 4.60 -3.88 -1.85
C SER A 63 4.53 -4.22 -0.36
N ALA A 64 3.96 -5.37 -0.01
CA ALA A 64 3.94 -5.87 1.36
C ALA A 64 5.38 -5.99 1.86
N ARG A 65 5.66 -5.34 2.99
CA ARG A 65 7.02 -5.22 3.51
C ARG A 65 7.11 -5.52 5.00
N GLU A 66 8.20 -6.19 5.35
CA GLU A 66 8.57 -6.47 6.73
C GLU A 66 9.76 -5.57 7.05
N GLU A 67 9.67 -4.91 8.19
CA GLU A 67 10.68 -3.97 8.67
C GLU A 67 11.32 -4.58 9.91
N SER A 68 12.64 -4.81 9.86
CA SER A 68 13.40 -5.14 11.07
C SER A 68 14.25 -3.95 11.49
N TYR A 69 14.18 -3.60 12.77
CA TYR A 69 14.90 -2.48 13.35
C TYR A 69 16.09 -3.00 14.16
N GLU A 70 17.27 -2.46 13.90
CA GLU A 70 18.41 -2.67 14.80
C GLU A 70 18.25 -1.78 16.04
N PRO A 71 18.55 -2.27 17.26
CA PRO A 71 18.36 -1.49 18.50
C PRO A 71 19.03 -0.11 18.50
N ALA A 72 20.09 0.06 17.70
CA ALA A 72 20.86 1.30 17.60
C ALA A 72 20.44 2.22 16.42
N SER A 73 19.46 1.84 15.60
CA SER A 73 19.12 2.55 14.35
C SER A 73 17.61 2.73 14.18
N ARG A 74 17.21 3.93 13.74
CA ARG A 74 15.82 4.22 13.32
C ARG A 74 15.53 3.85 11.86
N LYS A 75 16.52 3.34 11.13
CA LYS A 75 16.34 2.90 9.74
C LYS A 75 16.07 1.38 9.71
N PRO A 76 14.89 0.93 9.26
CA PRO A 76 14.62 -0.50 9.17
C PRO A 76 15.29 -1.11 7.95
N SER A 77 15.60 -2.41 8.03
CA SER A 77 15.85 -3.24 6.86
C SER A 77 14.51 -3.75 6.31
N VAL A 78 14.32 -3.66 4.99
CA VAL A 78 13.03 -3.94 4.34
C VAL A 78 13.13 -5.25 3.54
N ARG A 79 12.22 -6.20 3.78
CA ARG A 79 12.14 -7.48 3.05
C ARG A 79 10.72 -7.74 2.53
N LYS A 80 10.60 -8.61 1.52
CA LYS A 80 9.31 -9.12 1.04
C LYS A 80 8.58 -9.83 2.18
N ALA A 81 7.30 -9.58 2.31
CA ALA A 81 6.54 -9.93 3.50
C ALA A 81 5.16 -10.51 3.20
N THR A 82 4.57 -11.16 4.20
CA THR A 82 3.16 -11.53 4.16
C THR A 82 2.30 -10.29 4.44
N LEU A 83 1.00 -10.40 4.17
CA LEU A 83 0.06 -9.35 4.56
C LEU A 83 0.03 -9.18 6.08
N GLU A 84 0.11 -10.27 6.86
CA GLU A 84 0.07 -10.15 8.32
C GLU A 84 1.26 -9.36 8.88
N SER A 85 2.47 -9.59 8.37
CA SER A 85 3.63 -8.84 8.85
C SER A 85 3.62 -7.37 8.40
N ASP A 86 3.05 -7.04 7.23
CA ASP A 86 2.82 -5.63 6.84
C ASP A 86 1.78 -4.93 7.73
N LEU A 87 0.71 -5.63 8.13
CA LEU A 87 -0.29 -5.06 9.04
C LEU A 87 0.25 -4.92 10.47
N SER A 88 1.06 -5.87 10.92
CA SER A 88 1.59 -5.91 12.29
C SER A 88 2.61 -4.82 12.60
N ARG A 89 3.28 -4.24 11.59
CA ARG A 89 4.21 -3.10 11.77
C ARG A 89 3.53 -1.73 11.88
N ARG A 90 2.20 -1.67 11.77
CA ARG A 90 1.46 -0.39 11.80
C ARG A 90 1.28 0.12 13.23
N ASP A 91 1.07 1.42 13.34
CA ASP A 91 1.03 2.17 14.59
C ASP A 91 -0.18 1.85 15.47
N PHE A 92 -1.38 1.86 14.90
CA PHE A 92 -2.65 1.68 15.61
C PHE A 92 -3.46 0.54 15.01
N THR A 93 -4.14 -0.23 15.88
CA THR A 93 -5.01 -1.36 15.47
C THR A 93 -6.10 -0.93 14.48
N ILE A 94 -6.67 0.26 14.67
CA ILE A 94 -7.66 0.87 13.77
C ILE A 94 -7.12 1.16 12.37
N ASN A 95 -5.80 1.22 12.18
CA ASN A 95 -5.13 1.41 10.89
C ASN A 95 -4.49 0.11 10.38
N ALA A 96 -4.56 -0.98 11.14
CA ALA A 96 -3.96 -2.27 10.83
C ALA A 96 -4.97 -3.26 10.20
N MET A 97 -5.97 -2.74 9.49
CA MET A 97 -7.02 -3.54 8.86
C MET A 97 -6.82 -3.65 7.35
N ALA A 98 -7.28 -4.78 6.78
CA ALA A 98 -7.29 -5.06 5.35
C ALA A 98 -8.64 -5.64 4.93
N VAL A 99 -8.97 -5.46 3.65
CA VAL A 99 -10.11 -6.10 2.99
C VAL A 99 -9.58 -6.74 1.71
N GLY A 100 -9.99 -7.99 1.46
CA GLY A 100 -9.64 -8.71 0.22
C GLY A 100 -10.47 -8.23 -0.96
N ILE A 101 -9.90 -8.34 -2.15
CA ILE A 101 -10.48 -7.99 -3.46
C ILE A 101 -10.39 -9.18 -4.41
#